data_AF-A0A1U6HAJ0-F1
#
_entry.id   AF-A0A1U6HAJ0-F1
#
_cell.length_a   1.000
_cell.length_b   1.000
_cell.length_c   1.000
_cell.angle_alpha   90.00
_cell.angle_beta   90.00
_cell.angle_gamma   90.00
#
_symmetry.space_group_name_H-M   'P 1'
#
loop_
_entity.id
_entity.type
_entity.pdbx_description
1 polymer ?
#
loop_
_entity_poly.entity_id
_entity_poly.type
_entity_poly.pdbx_seq_one_letter_code
_entity_poly.pdbx_strand_id
1 'polypeptide(L)'
;MNALKFSSFNDQVRAHRQNRRPLPSSLIEPSGYHGLMTLRQRPGSLPPLTAAQRLRQAANLINGSTVLGVAVAVTARTRLSRGPRGLILAAGYRWRLPFARAFTLGNVVLCRGPAHDLLSLPALLGHEERHCTQYAWCLGVPFIPLYLAAAGWSVLRTGNPGTANIFERHAGLVAGGYPSRESLASRGWS
;
A
#
# COMPACT_ATOMS: atom_id res chain seq x y z
N MET A 1 40.35 -18.72 6.92
CA MET A 1 39.19 -19.11 6.07
C MET A 1 38.44 -17.86 5.61
N ASN A 2 38.44 -17.50 4.33
CA ASN A 2 39.54 -16.84 3.62
C ASN A 2 38.93 -15.71 2.77
N ALA A 3 39.45 -14.49 2.91
CA ALA A 3 39.17 -13.32 2.06
C ALA A 3 39.49 -13.55 0.56
N LEU A 4 40.15 -14.67 0.25
CA LEU A 4 40.48 -15.13 -1.10
C LEU A 4 39.26 -15.45 -1.98
N LYS A 5 38.11 -15.83 -1.40
CA LYS A 5 36.90 -16.12 -2.20
C LYS A 5 36.21 -14.86 -2.73
N PHE A 6 36.32 -13.72 -2.04
CA PHE A 6 35.63 -12.49 -2.44
C PHE A 6 36.39 -11.73 -3.54
N SER A 7 37.73 -11.79 -3.56
CA SER A 7 38.53 -11.20 -4.65
C SER A 7 38.28 -11.91 -5.99
N SER A 8 38.20 -13.24 -5.98
CA SER A 8 38.02 -14.04 -7.21
C SER A 8 36.70 -13.78 -7.93
N PHE A 9 35.65 -13.36 -7.22
CA PHE A 9 34.36 -13.00 -7.85
C PHE A 9 34.43 -11.62 -8.51
N ASN A 10 35.09 -10.66 -7.86
CA ASN A 10 35.20 -9.30 -8.39
C ASN A 10 36.11 -9.23 -9.62
N ASP A 11 37.15 -10.07 -9.68
CA ASP A 11 38.05 -10.16 -10.84
C ASP A 11 37.34 -10.76 -12.08
N GLN A 12 36.42 -11.71 -11.89
CA GLN A 12 35.59 -12.24 -13.00
C GLN A 12 34.62 -11.20 -13.57
N VAL A 13 34.02 -10.36 -12.72
CA VAL A 13 33.11 -9.29 -13.16
C VAL A 13 33.87 -8.18 -13.91
N ARG A 14 35.14 -7.93 -13.55
CA ARG A 14 36.00 -6.95 -14.23
C ARG A 14 36.51 -7.47 -15.58
N ALA A 15 36.88 -8.74 -15.68
CA ALA A 15 37.35 -9.37 -16.92
C ALA A 15 36.25 -9.44 -18.00
N HIS A 16 34.97 -9.55 -17.61
CA HIS A 16 33.85 -9.61 -18.56
C HIS A 16 33.53 -8.26 -19.23
N ARG A 17 34.12 -7.15 -18.75
CA ARG A 17 33.84 -5.79 -19.24
C ARG A 17 34.82 -5.29 -20.31
N GLN A 18 35.96 -5.95 -20.51
CA GLN A 18 37.04 -5.46 -21.39
C GLN A 18 37.10 -6.12 -22.77
N ASN A 19 36.26 -7.11 -23.09
CA ASN A 19 36.29 -7.78 -24.39
C ASN A 19 35.29 -7.22 -25.42
N ARG A 20 35.11 -5.88 -25.43
CA ARG A 20 34.39 -5.19 -26.51
C ARG A 20 35.37 -4.85 -27.63
N ARG A 21 35.54 -5.76 -28.59
CA ARG A 21 36.10 -5.41 -29.90
C ARG A 21 35.09 -4.53 -30.65
N PRO A 22 35.50 -3.41 -31.28
CA PRO A 22 34.64 -2.69 -32.22
C PRO A 22 34.39 -3.59 -33.45
N LEU A 23 33.12 -3.77 -33.84
CA LEU A 23 32.78 -4.41 -35.10
C LEU A 23 33.11 -3.47 -36.27
N PRO A 24 33.61 -3.99 -37.41
CA PRO A 24 33.99 -3.18 -38.56
C PRO A 24 32.79 -2.47 -39.20
N SER A 25 32.97 -1.17 -39.48
CA SER A 25 32.06 -0.33 -40.27
C SER A 25 32.04 -0.78 -41.73
N SER A 26 31.27 -1.82 -42.06
CA SER A 26 30.95 -2.14 -43.46
C SER A 26 29.77 -3.11 -43.58
N LEU A 27 28.59 -2.71 -43.11
CA LEU A 27 27.31 -3.17 -43.64
C LEU A 27 26.31 -2.02 -43.49
N ILE A 28 26.38 -1.09 -44.43
CA ILE A 28 25.30 -0.16 -44.73
C ILE A 28 24.30 -0.97 -45.56
N GLU A 29 23.17 -1.32 -44.97
CA GLU A 29 21.91 -1.45 -45.70
C GLU A 29 20.76 -0.83 -44.89
N PRO A 30 19.88 -0.04 -45.52
CA PRO A 30 18.84 0.72 -44.83
C PRO A 30 17.55 -0.10 -44.77
N SER A 31 17.21 -0.64 -43.60
CA SER A 31 15.92 -1.30 -43.39
C SER A 31 15.17 -0.72 -42.20
N GLY A 32 14.32 0.25 -42.51
CA GLY A 32 12.89 0.08 -42.24
C GLY A 32 12.33 0.21 -40.83
N TYR A 33 13.08 0.58 -39.80
CA TYR A 33 12.52 0.80 -38.46
C TYR A 33 13.00 2.09 -37.79
N HIS A 34 12.83 3.21 -38.48
CA HIS A 34 12.68 4.50 -37.83
C HIS A 34 11.22 4.67 -37.40
N GLY A 35 10.97 4.67 -36.08
CA GLY A 35 9.76 5.29 -35.55
C GLY A 35 8.77 4.36 -34.86
N LEU A 36 9.19 3.67 -33.80
CA LEU A 36 8.29 3.44 -32.66
C LEU A 36 9.02 3.79 -31.38
N MET A 37 8.90 5.07 -31.05
CA MET A 37 8.89 5.66 -29.72
C MET A 37 9.53 4.79 -28.63
N THR A 38 10.74 5.19 -28.25
CA THR A 38 11.12 5.31 -26.86
C THR A 38 10.01 6.06 -26.11
N LEU A 39 8.97 5.34 -25.68
CA LEU A 39 8.09 5.77 -24.61
C LEU A 39 8.94 5.75 -23.35
N ARG A 40 9.69 6.84 -23.19
CA ARG A 40 10.14 7.35 -21.91
C ARG A 40 8.92 7.31 -20.99
N GLN A 41 8.79 6.24 -20.21
CA GLN A 41 7.75 6.13 -19.20
C GLN A 41 7.89 7.34 -18.29
N ARG A 42 6.96 8.28 -18.39
CA ARG A 42 6.87 9.40 -17.47
C ARG A 42 6.61 8.79 -16.08
N PRO A 43 7.48 9.01 -15.08
CA PRO A 43 7.09 8.69 -13.72
C PRO A 43 5.95 9.62 -13.33
N GLY A 44 4.73 9.10 -13.16
CA GLY A 44 3.71 9.83 -12.39
C GLY A 44 2.26 9.87 -12.87
N SER A 45 1.84 9.20 -13.95
CA SER A 45 0.40 9.11 -14.26
C SER A 45 -0.23 7.88 -13.59
N LEU A 46 -0.84 8.08 -12.42
CA LEU A 46 -1.73 7.08 -11.83
C LEU A 46 -2.89 6.81 -12.81
N PRO A 47 -3.36 5.55 -12.92
CA PRO A 47 -4.50 5.24 -13.78
C PRO A 47 -5.73 6.08 -13.40
N PRO A 48 -6.59 6.42 -14.39
CA PRO A 48 -7.81 7.18 -14.13
C PRO A 48 -8.70 6.46 -13.12
N LEU A 49 -9.38 7.24 -12.28
CA LEU A 49 -10.25 6.71 -11.24
C LEU A 49 -11.50 6.09 -11.85
N THR A 50 -11.92 4.96 -11.31
CA THR A 50 -13.23 4.38 -11.65
C THR A 50 -14.36 5.24 -11.09
N ALA A 51 -15.56 5.13 -11.66
CA ALA A 51 -16.74 5.86 -11.15
C ALA A 51 -17.00 5.56 -9.67
N ALA A 52 -16.86 4.29 -9.26
CA ALA A 52 -17.01 3.88 -7.86
C ALA A 52 -15.96 4.54 -6.95
N GLN A 53 -14.70 4.64 -7.39
CA GLN A 53 -13.66 5.33 -6.63
C GLN A 53 -13.97 6.82 -6.49
N ARG A 54 -14.40 7.49 -7.56
CA ARG A 54 -14.80 8.90 -7.52
C ARG A 54 -15.99 9.14 -6.57
N LEU A 55 -17.00 8.27 -6.64
CA LEU A 55 -18.15 8.33 -5.74
C LEU A 55 -17.72 8.19 -4.27
N ARG A 56 -16.85 7.22 -3.98
CA ARG A 56 -16.27 7.06 -2.64
C ARG A 56 -15.51 8.30 -2.19
N GLN A 57 -14.68 8.90 -3.04
CA GLN A 57 -13.97 10.15 -2.69
C GLN A 57 -14.96 11.28 -2.36
N ALA A 58 -15.98 11.45 -3.19
CA ALA A 58 -16.99 12.48 -2.99
C ALA A 58 -17.78 12.24 -1.70
N ALA A 59 -18.25 11.01 -1.46
CA ALA A 59 -18.98 10.65 -0.25
C ALA A 59 -18.15 10.92 1.01
N ASN A 60 -16.87 10.52 1.02
CA ASN A 60 -15.99 10.76 2.15
C ASN A 60 -15.53 12.20 2.32
N LEU A 61 -15.64 13.02 1.27
CA LEU A 61 -15.44 14.46 1.38
C LEU A 61 -16.68 15.13 1.97
N ILE A 62 -17.88 14.79 1.45
CA ILE A 62 -19.17 15.32 1.88
C ILE A 62 -19.44 14.99 3.35
N ASN A 63 -19.15 13.75 3.78
CA ASN A 63 -19.33 13.34 5.17
C ASN A 63 -18.22 13.85 6.12
N GLY A 64 -17.27 14.63 5.62
CA GLY A 64 -16.20 15.25 6.41
C GLY A 64 -15.07 14.31 6.87
N SER A 65 -15.20 12.99 6.69
CA SER A 65 -14.19 12.02 7.16
C SER A 65 -12.82 12.21 6.50
N THR A 66 -12.78 12.60 5.22
CA THR A 66 -11.52 12.91 4.54
C THR A 66 -10.88 14.18 5.09
N VAL A 67 -11.68 15.20 5.40
CA VAL A 67 -11.20 16.44 6.02
C VAL A 67 -10.62 16.13 7.40
N LEU A 68 -11.31 15.31 8.19
CA LEU A 68 -10.82 14.82 9.48
C LEU A 68 -9.50 14.04 9.31
N GLY A 69 -9.42 13.13 8.35
CA GLY A 69 -8.20 12.38 8.05
C GLY A 69 -7.02 13.28 7.70
N VAL A 70 -7.26 14.33 6.90
CA VAL A 70 -6.23 15.33 6.57
C VAL A 70 -5.84 16.15 7.80
N ALA A 71 -6.80 16.55 8.63
CA ALA A 71 -6.52 17.27 9.88
C ALA A 71 -5.64 16.42 10.83
N VAL A 72 -5.97 15.13 11.00
CA VAL A 72 -5.14 14.19 11.77
C VAL A 72 -3.76 14.04 11.15
N ALA A 73 -3.66 13.91 9.83
CA ALA A 73 -2.39 13.79 9.13
C ALA A 73 -1.50 15.03 9.33
N VAL A 74 -2.09 16.23 9.28
CA VAL A 74 -1.39 17.51 9.49
C VAL A 74 -0.97 17.67 10.95
N THR A 75 -1.85 17.40 11.91
CA THR A 75 -1.52 17.46 13.35
C THR A 75 -0.45 16.45 13.76
N ALA A 76 -0.45 15.26 13.14
CA ALA A 76 0.58 14.26 13.32
C ALA A 76 1.87 14.55 12.51
N ARG A 77 1.93 15.67 11.77
CA ARG A 77 3.05 16.10 10.93
C ARG A 77 3.51 15.05 9.92
N THR A 78 2.55 14.33 9.36
CA THR A 78 2.79 13.32 8.34
C THR A 78 3.03 13.96 6.97
N ARG A 79 3.73 13.23 6.10
CA ARG A 79 3.95 13.63 4.71
C ARG A 79 2.80 13.15 3.84
N LEU A 80 1.95 14.08 3.42
CA LEU A 80 0.83 13.83 2.50
C LEU A 80 1.33 13.64 1.07
N SER A 81 0.76 12.64 0.39
CA SER A 81 1.02 12.36 -1.03
C SER A 81 -0.21 11.73 -1.68
N ARG A 82 -0.35 11.87 -3.00
CA ARG A 82 -1.43 11.21 -3.75
C ARG A 82 -1.09 9.74 -3.95
N GLY A 83 -1.99 8.87 -3.53
CA GLY A 83 -1.92 7.42 -3.74
C GLY A 83 -2.78 6.96 -4.92
N PRO A 84 -2.61 5.71 -5.37
CA PRO A 84 -3.45 5.12 -6.40
C PRO A 84 -4.92 5.06 -5.93
N ARG A 85 -5.84 4.88 -6.88
CA ARG A 85 -7.27 4.63 -6.58
C ARG A 85 -7.94 5.77 -5.81
N GLY A 86 -7.38 6.97 -5.88
CA GLY A 86 -7.95 8.17 -5.25
C GLY A 86 -7.73 8.23 -3.74
N LEU A 87 -6.72 7.51 -3.25
CA LEU A 87 -6.31 7.55 -1.85
C LEU A 87 -5.35 8.72 -1.60
N ILE A 88 -5.34 9.23 -0.37
CA ILE A 88 -4.33 10.17 0.11
C ILE A 88 -3.45 9.41 1.10
N LEU A 89 -2.16 9.31 0.83
CA LEU A 89 -1.23 8.61 1.72
C LEU A 89 -0.58 9.63 2.66
N ALA A 90 -0.69 9.39 3.96
CA ALA A 90 -0.11 10.20 5.03
C ALA A 90 1.01 9.39 5.71
N ALA A 91 2.25 9.58 5.27
CA ALA A 91 3.39 8.79 5.71
C ALA A 91 4.11 9.40 6.91
N GLY A 92 4.76 8.54 7.72
CA GLY A 92 5.52 8.98 8.89
C GLY A 92 4.66 9.27 10.11
N TYR A 93 3.55 8.55 10.30
CA TYR A 93 2.73 8.67 11.50
C TYR A 93 3.48 8.18 12.75
N ARG A 94 3.63 9.05 13.75
CA ARG A 94 4.49 8.78 14.94
C ARG A 94 3.74 8.65 16.25
N TRP A 95 2.43 8.88 16.29
CA TRP A 95 1.68 8.71 17.54
C TRP A 95 1.61 7.24 17.95
N ARG A 96 1.49 7.02 19.26
CA ARG A 96 1.51 5.67 19.85
C ARG A 96 0.30 4.84 19.47
N LEU A 97 -0.84 5.49 19.26
CA LEU A 97 -2.10 4.87 18.87
C LEU A 97 -2.55 5.44 17.51
N PRO A 98 -3.22 4.64 16.67
CA PRO A 98 -3.50 3.20 16.81
C PRO A 98 -2.26 2.32 16.55
N PHE A 99 -2.15 1.12 17.14
CA PHE A 99 -1.00 0.20 16.96
C PHE A 99 -1.17 -0.67 15.71
N ALA A 100 -1.19 -0.05 14.53
CA ALA A 100 -1.26 -0.71 13.22
C ALA A 100 -0.18 -0.20 12.25
N ARG A 101 0.18 -0.98 11.24
CA ARG A 101 1.16 -0.56 10.22
C ARG A 101 0.62 0.60 9.37
N ALA A 102 -0.66 0.52 9.04
CA ALA A 102 -1.45 1.56 8.41
C ALA A 102 -2.86 1.56 9.00
N PHE A 103 -3.58 2.66 8.83
CA PHE A 103 -5.00 2.75 9.13
C PHE A 103 -5.63 3.86 8.28
N THR A 104 -6.95 3.81 8.13
CA THR A 104 -7.70 4.72 7.26
C THR A 104 -8.58 5.67 8.05
N LEU A 105 -8.67 6.92 7.59
CA LEU A 105 -9.65 7.93 8.00
C LEU A 105 -10.26 8.56 6.74
N GLY A 106 -11.51 8.19 6.42
CA GLY A 106 -12.15 8.62 5.17
C GLY A 106 -11.39 8.11 3.94
N ASN A 107 -10.81 9.02 3.16
CA ASN A 107 -9.94 8.69 2.02
C ASN A 107 -8.44 8.80 2.31
N VAL A 108 -8.06 9.07 3.55
CA VAL A 108 -6.67 9.23 3.97
C VAL A 108 -6.19 7.94 4.62
N VAL A 109 -5.12 7.36 4.08
CA VAL A 109 -4.44 6.19 4.66
C VAL A 109 -3.17 6.68 5.35
N LEU A 110 -3.16 6.60 6.68
CA LEU A 110 -2.03 6.96 7.52
C LEU A 110 -1.14 5.74 7.72
N CYS A 111 0.17 5.88 7.52
CA CYS A 111 1.12 4.81 7.75
C CYS A 111 2.34 5.28 8.55
N ARG A 112 2.93 4.38 9.34
CA ARG A 112 4.10 4.70 10.18
C ARG A 112 5.39 4.86 9.37
N GLY A 113 5.55 4.03 8.35
CA GLY A 113 6.69 4.06 7.45
C GLY A 113 6.56 5.10 6.33
N PRO A 114 7.53 5.15 5.41
CA PRO A 114 7.40 5.92 4.19
C PRO A 114 6.27 5.40 3.29
N ALA A 115 5.70 6.28 2.47
CA ALA A 115 4.59 5.93 1.58
C ALA A 115 4.93 4.79 0.59
N HIS A 116 6.19 4.67 0.17
CA HIS A 116 6.61 3.62 -0.77
C HIS A 116 6.51 2.21 -0.18
N ASP A 117 6.69 2.05 1.14
CA ASP A 117 6.52 0.76 1.81
C ASP A 117 5.09 0.27 1.69
N LEU A 118 4.13 1.18 1.93
CA LEU A 118 2.71 0.87 1.79
C LEU A 118 2.34 0.59 0.32
N LEU A 119 2.93 1.31 -0.63
CA LEU A 119 2.74 1.06 -2.06
C LEU A 119 3.30 -0.29 -2.51
N SER A 120 4.36 -0.78 -1.85
CA SER A 120 4.94 -2.11 -2.12
C SER A 120 4.09 -3.27 -1.60
N LEU A 121 3.04 -2.98 -0.81
CA LEU A 121 2.14 -3.96 -0.20
C LEU A 121 0.72 -3.81 -0.76
N PRO A 122 0.46 -4.26 -2.00
CA PRO A 122 -0.82 -4.03 -2.67
C PRO A 122 -2.01 -4.66 -1.93
N ALA A 123 -1.80 -5.79 -1.24
CA ALA A 123 -2.82 -6.44 -0.42
C ALA A 123 -3.25 -5.54 0.75
N LEU A 124 -2.29 -5.01 1.52
CA LEU A 124 -2.57 -4.08 2.63
C LEU A 124 -3.23 -2.80 2.11
N LEU A 125 -2.75 -2.24 1.00
CA LEU A 125 -3.35 -1.04 0.44
C LEU A 125 -4.79 -1.29 -0.07
N GLY A 126 -5.08 -2.49 -0.57
CA GLY A 126 -6.45 -2.91 -0.92
C GLY A 126 -7.34 -3.12 0.30
N HIS A 127 -6.79 -3.58 1.42
CA HIS A 127 -7.48 -3.65 2.71
C HIS A 127 -7.87 -2.24 3.21
N GLU A 128 -6.93 -1.30 3.21
CA GLU A 128 -7.20 0.10 3.58
C GLU A 128 -8.22 0.78 2.64
N GLU A 129 -8.18 0.47 1.33
CA GLU A 129 -9.18 0.97 0.39
C GLU A 129 -10.61 0.51 0.76
N ARG A 130 -10.77 -0.74 1.22
CA ARG A 130 -12.09 -1.24 1.65
C ARG A 130 -12.57 -0.50 2.90
N HIS A 131 -11.69 -0.15 3.83
CA HIS A 131 -12.04 0.73 4.94
C HIS A 131 -12.48 2.12 4.47
N CYS A 132 -11.86 2.67 3.42
CA CYS A 132 -12.35 3.92 2.83
C CYS A 132 -13.80 3.79 2.33
N THR A 133 -14.15 2.65 1.71
CA THR A 133 -15.53 2.38 1.28
C THR A 133 -16.46 2.25 2.48
N GLN A 134 -16.03 1.58 3.55
CA GLN A 134 -16.83 1.46 4.78
C GLN A 134 -17.11 2.82 5.42
N TYR A 135 -16.12 3.72 5.45
CA TYR A 135 -16.32 5.12 5.84
C TYR A 135 -17.42 5.80 5.01
N ALA A 136 -17.43 5.59 3.69
CA ALA A 136 -18.43 6.20 2.82
C ALA A 136 -19.84 5.65 3.11
N TRP A 137 -19.96 4.34 3.34
CA TRP A 137 -21.23 3.66 3.65
C TRP A 137 -21.75 3.98 5.05
N CYS A 138 -20.86 4.14 6.02
CA CYS A 138 -21.20 4.47 7.41
C CYS A 138 -21.30 5.99 7.67
N LEU A 139 -21.44 6.80 6.62
CA LEU A 139 -21.60 8.25 6.71
C LEU A 139 -20.44 8.97 7.44
N GLY A 140 -19.23 8.46 7.31
CA GLY A 140 -18.01 9.09 7.81
C GLY A 140 -17.69 8.71 9.25
N VAL A 141 -17.75 9.70 10.15
CA VAL A 141 -17.35 9.55 11.58
C VAL A 141 -18.08 8.42 12.32
N PRO A 142 -19.38 8.12 12.09
CA PRO A 142 -20.06 7.02 12.76
C PRO A 142 -19.40 5.64 12.55
N PHE A 143 -18.59 5.49 11.51
CA PHE A 143 -17.79 4.28 11.31
C PHE A 143 -16.87 3.97 12.51
N ILE A 144 -16.28 4.99 13.14
CA ILE A 144 -15.30 4.81 14.23
C ILE A 144 -15.92 4.07 15.43
N PRO A 145 -17.02 4.54 16.05
CA PRO A 145 -17.63 3.81 17.16
C PRO A 145 -18.16 2.44 16.74
N LEU A 146 -18.70 2.28 15.53
CA LEU A 146 -19.14 0.96 15.03
C LEU A 146 -17.98 -0.03 14.90
N TYR A 147 -16.86 0.42 14.35
CA TYR A 147 -15.64 -0.38 14.23
C TYR A 147 -15.09 -0.76 15.61
N LEU A 148 -15.02 0.19 16.55
CA LEU A 148 -14.54 -0.08 17.92
C LEU A 148 -15.45 -1.05 18.67
N ALA A 149 -16.77 -0.94 18.51
CA ALA A 149 -17.71 -1.90 19.09
C ALA A 149 -17.52 -3.31 18.51
N ALA A 150 -17.35 -3.43 17.18
CA ALA A 150 -17.08 -4.70 16.52
C ALA A 150 -15.72 -5.29 16.91
N ALA A 151 -14.70 -4.45 17.05
CA ALA A 151 -13.37 -4.86 17.52
C ALA A 151 -13.41 -5.34 18.98
N GLY A 152 -14.09 -4.60 19.87
CA GLY A 152 -14.29 -4.97 21.26
C GLY A 152 -15.02 -6.30 21.40
N TRP A 153 -16.12 -6.47 20.65
CA TRP A 153 -16.83 -7.75 20.56
C TRP A 153 -15.94 -8.89 20.06
N SER A 154 -15.09 -8.61 19.07
CA SER A 154 -14.14 -9.59 18.55
C SER A 154 -13.11 -10.01 19.60
N VAL A 155 -12.58 -9.06 20.37
CA VAL A 155 -11.64 -9.34 21.46
C VAL A 155 -12.30 -10.21 22.51
N LEU A 156 -13.53 -9.88 22.94
CA LEU A 156 -14.28 -10.68 23.92
C LEU A 156 -14.52 -12.13 23.46
N ARG A 157 -14.69 -12.36 22.15
CA ARG A 157 -14.99 -13.69 21.60
C ARG A 157 -13.77 -14.50 21.17
N THR A 158 -12.69 -13.85 20.76
CA THR A 158 -11.58 -14.51 20.04
C THR A 158 -10.19 -14.08 20.52
N GLY A 159 -10.12 -13.21 21.53
CA GLY A 159 -8.85 -12.67 22.04
C GLY A 159 -8.14 -11.71 21.07
N ASN A 160 -8.71 -11.41 19.91
CA ASN A 160 -8.14 -10.49 18.93
C ASN A 160 -9.21 -9.60 18.29
N PRO A 161 -8.87 -8.36 17.87
CA PRO A 161 -9.84 -7.38 17.38
C PRO A 161 -10.33 -7.63 15.95
N GLY A 162 -9.74 -8.57 15.20
CA GLY A 162 -10.03 -8.78 13.78
C GLY A 162 -10.93 -9.98 13.49
N THR A 163 -10.65 -11.16 14.05
CA THR A 163 -11.22 -12.45 13.62
C THR A 163 -12.76 -12.51 13.64
N ALA A 164 -13.41 -11.82 14.57
CA ALA A 164 -14.87 -11.72 14.66
C ALA A 164 -15.41 -10.31 14.35
N ASN A 165 -14.56 -9.36 13.95
CA ASN A 165 -14.97 -8.03 13.51
C ASN A 165 -15.42 -8.07 12.05
N ILE A 166 -16.68 -7.75 11.79
CA ILE A 166 -17.27 -7.80 10.44
C ILE A 166 -16.56 -6.85 9.47
N PHE A 167 -16.10 -5.70 9.93
CA PHE A 167 -15.42 -4.72 9.09
C PHE A 167 -14.06 -5.23 8.62
N GLU A 168 -13.31 -5.85 9.53
CA GLU A 168 -12.01 -6.48 9.27
C GLU A 168 -12.14 -7.69 8.35
N ARG A 169 -13.17 -8.51 8.55
CA ARG A 169 -13.47 -9.64 7.66
C ARG A 169 -13.80 -9.19 6.25
N HIS A 170 -14.61 -8.14 6.11
CA HIS A 170 -14.97 -7.58 4.81
C HIS A 170 -13.77 -6.86 4.16
N ALA A 171 -12.88 -6.26 4.95
CA ALA A 171 -11.65 -5.63 4.47
C ALA A 171 -10.56 -6.66 4.11
N GLY A 172 -10.67 -7.89 4.58
CA GLY A 172 -9.75 -8.99 4.33
C GLY A 172 -8.71 -9.12 5.44
N LEU A 173 -8.92 -10.08 6.34
CA LEU A 173 -8.13 -10.29 7.57
C LEU A 173 -6.63 -10.44 7.32
N VAL A 174 -6.26 -11.37 6.44
CA VAL A 174 -4.85 -11.72 6.18
C VAL A 174 -4.09 -10.52 5.61
N ALA A 175 -4.75 -9.72 4.77
CA ALA A 175 -4.16 -8.51 4.20
C ALA A 175 -3.92 -7.41 5.27
N GLY A 176 -4.78 -7.33 6.29
CA GLY A 176 -4.62 -6.46 7.46
C GLY A 176 -3.65 -7.00 8.53
N GLY A 177 -3.14 -8.24 8.35
CA GLY A 177 -2.22 -8.89 9.28
C GLY A 177 -2.91 -9.68 10.40
N TYR A 178 -4.22 -9.94 10.31
CA TYR A 178 -4.96 -10.76 11.25
C TYR A 178 -4.97 -12.25 10.85
N PRO A 179 -4.98 -13.17 11.84
CA PRO A 179 -5.08 -14.59 11.55
C PRO A 179 -6.43 -14.94 10.93
N SER A 180 -6.42 -15.82 9.93
CA SER A 180 -7.64 -16.45 9.42
C SER A 180 -8.20 -17.45 10.43
N ARG A 181 -9.49 -17.79 10.33
CA ARG A 181 -10.08 -18.84 11.17
C ARG A 181 -9.40 -20.20 10.97
N GLU A 182 -9.00 -20.51 9.75
CA GLU A 182 -8.21 -21.70 9.42
C GLU A 182 -6.86 -21.69 10.15
N SER A 183 -6.19 -20.53 10.22
CA SER A 183 -4.95 -20.35 10.99
C SER A 183 -5.14 -20.48 12.51
N LEU A 184 -6.35 -20.28 13.03
CA LEU A 184 -6.64 -20.46 14.45
C LEU A 184 -7.03 -21.91 14.75
N ALA A 185 -7.80 -22.53 13.86
CA ALA A 185 -8.15 -23.95 13.95
C ALA A 185 -6.91 -24.86 13.90
N SER A 186 -5.93 -24.53 13.05
CA SER A 186 -4.65 -25.26 13.00
C SER A 186 -3.76 -25.06 14.24
N ARG A 187 -4.03 -24.04 15.07
CA ARG A 187 -3.32 -23.78 16.32
C ARG A 187 -4.02 -24.34 17.57
N GLY A 188 -5.10 -25.10 17.41
CA GLY A 188 -5.71 -25.87 18.50
C GLY A 188 -6.60 -25.09 19.45
N TRP A 189 -7.13 -23.92 19.06
CA TRP A 189 -8.19 -23.27 19.82
C TRP A 189 -9.55 -23.64 19.21
N SER A 190 -10.26 -24.57 19.86
CA SER A 190 -11.69 -24.87 19.63
C SER A 190 -12.50 -24.41 20.83
#